data_AF-A0A8J2L2J3-F1
#
_entry.id   AF-A0A8J2L2J3-F1
#
_cell.length_a   1.000
_cell.length_b   1.000
_cell.length_c   1.000
_cell.angle_alpha   90.00
_cell.angle_beta   90.00
_cell.angle_gamma   90.00
#
_symmetry.space_group_name_H-M   'P 1'
#
loop_
_entity.id
_entity.type
_entity.pdbx_description
1 polymer ?
#
loop_
_entity_poly.entity_id
_entity_poly.type
_entity_poly.pdbx_seq_one_letter_code
_entity_poly.pdbx_strand_id
1 'polypeptide(L)'
;FSVQTVRCCYKVITRVEQSLQNYDKYADSTTITSEDCKVLKNVKTKIPEEFILVQCISKVWPMLGDVLYHQYHALFQPEKNAKTTSKINRWKNIEKEAPPNVFILGIDSMSNANFGRTMPKTKQVLKDLGALEIPSYTKG
;
A
#
# COMPACT_ATOMS: atom_id res chain seq x y z
N PHE A 1 4.76 23.07 -2.04
CA PHE A 1 4.65 22.81 -3.49
C PHE A 1 3.18 22.83 -3.90
N SER A 2 2.83 23.54 -4.97
CA SER A 2 1.46 23.54 -5.51
C SER A 2 1.27 22.33 -6.44
N VAL A 3 0.07 21.77 -6.51
CA VAL A 3 -0.25 20.65 -7.43
C VAL A 3 0.00 21.06 -8.90
N GLN A 4 -0.10 22.35 -9.20
CA GLN A 4 0.14 22.88 -10.55
C GLN A 4 1.63 22.93 -10.95
N THR A 5 2.55 22.95 -9.96
CA THR A 5 4.00 23.04 -10.21
C THR A 5 4.65 21.68 -10.38
N VAL A 6 3.88 20.59 -10.38
CA VAL A 6 4.38 19.22 -10.49
C VAL A 6 3.72 18.46 -11.63
N ARG A 7 4.43 17.48 -12.19
CA ARG A 7 3.91 16.47 -13.11
C ARG A 7 3.98 15.13 -12.40
N CYS A 8 2.82 14.56 -12.08
CA CYS A 8 2.74 13.25 -11.46
C CYS A 8 2.20 12.21 -12.46
N CYS A 9 2.78 11.03 -12.44
CA CYS A 9 2.26 9.86 -13.14
C CYS A 9 2.49 8.62 -12.29
N TYR A 10 1.83 7.53 -12.66
CA TYR A 10 1.99 6.25 -12.00
C TYR A 10 2.33 5.16 -13.02
N LYS A 11 3.13 4.19 -12.57
CA LYS A 11 3.43 2.96 -13.30
C LYS A 11 2.79 1.79 -12.57
N VAL A 12 2.36 0.78 -13.32
CA VAL A 12 1.73 -0.40 -12.75
C VAL A 12 2.82 -1.37 -12.31
N ILE A 13 2.64 -1.98 -11.14
CA ILE A 13 3.53 -3.04 -10.65
C ILE A 13 2.79 -4.36 -10.78
N THR A 14 3.39 -5.29 -11.49
CA THR A 14 2.88 -6.66 -11.64
C THR A 14 3.87 -7.66 -11.07
N ARG A 15 3.34 -8.73 -10.47
CA ARG A 15 4.16 -9.89 -10.08
C ARG A 15 4.51 -10.68 -11.33
N VAL A 16 5.72 -11.22 -11.36
CA VAL A 16 6.12 -12.16 -12.42
C VAL A 16 5.55 -13.52 -12.10
N GLU A 17 4.72 -14.06 -12.99
CA GLU A 17 4.34 -15.48 -12.90
C GLU A 17 5.55 -16.34 -13.25
N GLN A 18 5.97 -17.17 -12.30
CA GLN A 18 7.08 -18.11 -12.47
C GLN A 18 6.54 -19.54 -12.43
N SER A 19 7.12 -20.44 -13.23
CA SER A 19 6.82 -21.85 -13.13
C SER A 19 7.35 -22.41 -11.80
N LEU A 20 6.73 -23.47 -11.30
CA LEU A 20 7.13 -24.13 -10.04
C LEU A 20 8.60 -24.59 -10.05
N GLN A 21 9.22 -24.78 -11.23
CA GLN A 21 10.64 -25.15 -11.33
C GLN A 21 11.60 -23.97 -11.10
N ASN A 22 11.14 -22.73 -11.29
CA ASN A 22 11.94 -21.51 -11.15
C ASN A 22 11.65 -20.76 -9.84
N TYR A 23 10.92 -21.40 -8.92
CA TYR A 23 10.54 -20.84 -7.64
C TYR A 23 11.74 -20.90 -6.68
N ASP A 24 12.58 -19.88 -6.73
CA ASP A 24 13.68 -19.72 -5.78
C ASP A 24 13.26 -18.87 -4.56
N LYS A 25 14.18 -18.67 -3.61
CA LYS A 25 13.92 -17.87 -2.40
C LYS A 25 13.65 -16.37 -2.69
N TYR A 26 13.82 -15.93 -3.93
CA TYR A 26 13.60 -14.56 -4.39
C TYR A 26 12.39 -14.44 -5.34
N ALA A 27 11.65 -15.52 -5.57
CA ALA A 27 10.47 -15.55 -6.43
C ALA A 27 9.50 -14.40 -6.12
N ASP A 28 9.22 -14.16 -4.83
CA ASP A 28 8.32 -13.10 -4.34
C ASP A 28 8.86 -11.68 -4.53
N SER A 29 10.18 -11.52 -4.73
CA SER A 29 10.81 -10.21 -4.94
C SER A 29 10.82 -9.79 -6.42
N THR A 30 10.45 -10.69 -7.32
CA THR A 30 10.49 -10.42 -8.76
C THR A 30 9.21 -9.68 -9.19
N THR A 31 9.34 -8.36 -9.36
CA THR A 31 8.26 -7.49 -9.84
C THR A 31 8.67 -6.78 -11.12
N ILE A 32 7.71 -6.61 -12.04
CA ILE A 32 7.90 -5.79 -13.25
C ILE A 32 7.11 -4.51 -13.06
N THR A 33 7.77 -3.40 -13.37
CA THR A 33 7.11 -2.09 -13.45
C THR A 33 6.79 -1.81 -14.92
N SER A 34 5.56 -1.42 -15.24
CA SER A 34 5.19 -1.11 -16.61
C SER A 34 6.02 0.05 -17.16
N GLU A 35 6.32 0.01 -18.46
CA GLU A 35 7.05 1.07 -19.14
C GLU A 35 6.23 2.36 -19.19
N ASP A 36 4.92 2.22 -19.47
CA ASP A 36 3.98 3.32 -19.57
C ASP A 36 3.75 4.03 -18.23
N CYS A 37 3.90 5.35 -18.22
CA CYS A 37 3.56 6.20 -17.07
C CYS A 37 2.22 6.90 -17.28
N LYS A 38 1.19 6.43 -16.59
CA LYS A 38 -0.18 6.95 -16.67
C LYS A 38 -0.30 8.24 -15.86
N VAL A 39 -0.68 9.35 -16.50
CA VAL A 39 -0.72 10.67 -15.84
C VAL A 39 -1.78 10.72 -14.75
N LEU A 40 -1.40 11.21 -13.57
CA LEU A 40 -2.33 11.52 -12.50
C LEU A 40 -2.96 12.89 -12.77
N LYS A 41 -4.29 12.89 -12.98
CA LYS A 41 -5.11 14.10 -13.13
C LYS A 41 -5.27 14.79 -11.78
N ASN A 42 -5.18 16.13 -11.81
CA ASN A 42 -5.07 17.03 -10.65
C ASN A 42 -5.80 16.57 -9.38
N VAL A 43 -7.13 16.64 -9.34
CA VAL A 43 -7.87 16.49 -8.06
C VAL A 43 -8.13 15.03 -7.70
N LYS A 44 -8.45 14.20 -8.70
CA LYS A 44 -8.77 12.78 -8.50
C LYS A 44 -8.51 12.01 -9.78
N THR A 45 -7.85 10.87 -9.65
CA THR A 45 -7.65 9.91 -10.75
C THR A 45 -8.18 8.56 -10.31
N LYS A 46 -9.05 7.94 -11.12
CA LYS A 46 -9.47 6.55 -10.90
C LYS A 46 -8.34 5.65 -11.39
N ILE A 47 -7.82 4.82 -10.49
CA ILE A 47 -6.74 3.88 -10.75
C ILE A 47 -7.31 2.47 -10.57
N PRO A 48 -7.45 1.66 -11.65
CA PRO A 48 -7.96 0.29 -11.55
C PRO A 48 -6.91 -0.74 -11.09
N GLU A 49 -5.65 -0.35 -10.95
CA GLU A 49 -4.56 -1.23 -10.54
C GLU A 49 -4.42 -1.32 -9.01
N GLU A 50 -3.88 -2.44 -8.52
CA GLU A 50 -3.71 -2.72 -7.07
C GLU A 50 -2.38 -2.21 -6.53
N PHE A 51 -1.32 -2.29 -7.33
CA PHE A 51 0.01 -1.86 -6.94
C PHE A 51 0.55 -0.91 -7.99
N ILE A 52 0.93 0.29 -7.54
CA ILE A 52 1.46 1.33 -8.41
C ILE A 52 2.71 1.96 -7.81
N LEU A 53 3.59 2.42 -8.70
CA LEU A 53 4.70 3.30 -8.37
C LEU A 53 4.33 4.71 -8.82
N VAL A 54 4.17 5.64 -7.88
CA VAL A 54 3.87 7.04 -8.19
C VAL A 54 5.16 7.83 -8.23
N GLN A 55 5.35 8.58 -9.32
CA GLN A 55 6.46 9.49 -9.49
C GLN A 55 5.95 10.89 -9.82
N CYS A 56 6.43 11.89 -9.07
CA CYS A 56 6.19 13.30 -9.36
C CYS A 56 7.50 14.02 -9.61
N ILE A 57 7.53 14.79 -10.69
CA ILE A 57 8.65 15.66 -11.03
C ILE A 57 8.24 17.13 -10.99
N SER A 58 9.17 18.01 -10.65
CA SER A 58 8.97 19.46 -10.70
C SER A 58 8.89 19.96 -12.15
N LYS A 59 7.95 20.87 -12.41
CA LYS A 59 7.79 21.60 -13.68
C LYS A 59 8.38 23.01 -13.64
N VAL A 60 8.94 23.43 -12.51
CA VAL A 60 9.35 24.81 -12.27
C VAL A 60 10.87 24.91 -12.17
N TRP A 61 11.42 25.94 -12.82
CA TRP A 61 12.82 26.31 -12.67
C TRP A 61 13.06 26.89 -11.26
N PRO A 62 14.18 26.62 -10.59
CA PRO A 62 15.39 25.92 -11.06
C PRO A 62 15.32 24.39 -11.00
N MET A 63 14.36 23.83 -10.27
CA MET A 63 14.23 22.38 -10.05
C MET A 63 13.57 21.65 -11.24
N LEU A 64 13.71 22.13 -12.48
CA LEU A 64 12.95 21.58 -13.61
C LEU A 64 13.39 20.14 -13.88
N GLY A 65 12.48 19.18 -13.70
CA GLY A 65 12.76 17.75 -13.88
C GLY A 65 13.11 16.99 -12.61
N ASP A 66 13.35 17.67 -11.48
CA ASP A 66 13.73 17.02 -10.23
C ASP A 66 12.62 16.10 -9.71
N VAL A 67 13.00 14.91 -9.25
CA VAL A 67 12.07 13.94 -8.65
C VAL A 67 11.74 14.38 -7.22
N LEU A 68 10.52 14.90 -7.04
CA LEU A 68 10.05 15.36 -5.74
C LEU A 68 9.34 14.27 -4.94
N TYR A 69 8.83 13.24 -5.63
CA TYR A 69 8.11 12.15 -5.02
C TYR A 69 8.31 10.86 -5.82
N HIS A 70 8.62 9.78 -5.13
CA HIS A 70 8.80 8.45 -5.72
C HIS A 70 8.47 7.39 -4.66
N GLN A 71 7.26 6.84 -4.70
CA GLN A 71 6.77 5.91 -3.67
C GLN A 71 5.84 4.85 -4.24
N TYR A 72 5.85 3.71 -3.57
CA TYR A 72 4.98 2.58 -3.82
C TYR A 72 3.65 2.75 -3.10
N HIS A 73 2.56 2.44 -3.79
CA HIS A 73 1.22 2.45 -3.21
C HIS A 73 0.48 1.16 -3.51
N ALA A 74 -0.07 0.56 -2.46
CA ALA A 74 -1.08 -0.49 -2.56
C ALA A 74 -2.48 0.17 -2.46
N LEU A 75 -3.32 -0.09 -3.46
CA LEU A 75 -4.67 0.43 -3.56
C LEU A 75 -5.67 -0.69 -3.33
N PHE A 76 -6.56 -0.50 -2.36
CA PHE A 76 -7.62 -1.47 -2.07
C PHE A 76 -8.76 -1.33 -3.08
N GLN A 77 -9.07 -2.43 -3.78
CA GLN A 77 -10.06 -2.48 -4.86
C GLN A 77 -11.23 -3.40 -4.45
N PRO A 78 -12.15 -2.95 -3.57
CA PRO A 78 -13.23 -3.81 -3.07
C PRO A 78 -14.17 -4.30 -4.17
N GLU A 79 -14.25 -3.58 -5.29
CA GLU A 79 -15.18 -3.84 -6.40
C GLU A 79 -14.72 -4.96 -7.34
N LYS A 80 -13.45 -5.40 -7.27
CA LYS A 80 -12.92 -6.43 -8.18
C LYS A 80 -13.48 -7.82 -7.95
N ASN A 81 -14.04 -8.09 -6.78
CA ASN A 81 -14.56 -9.40 -6.42
C ASN A 81 -16.07 -9.32 -6.16
N ALA A 82 -16.86 -9.97 -7.00
CA ALA A 82 -18.31 -9.98 -6.90
C ALA A 82 -18.82 -10.44 -5.52
N LYS A 83 -18.15 -11.39 -4.86
CA LYS A 83 -18.51 -11.84 -3.50
C LYS A 83 -18.28 -10.72 -2.48
N THR A 84 -17.18 -9.99 -2.62
CA THR A 84 -16.83 -8.85 -1.75
C THR A 84 -17.82 -7.71 -1.94
N THR A 85 -18.13 -7.33 -3.19
CA THR A 85 -19.13 -6.31 -3.51
C THR A 85 -20.50 -6.66 -2.95
N SER A 86 -20.95 -7.91 -3.11
CA SER A 86 -22.22 -8.38 -2.55
C SER A 86 -22.25 -8.35 -1.03
N LYS A 87 -21.14 -8.71 -0.36
CA LYS A 87 -21.02 -8.61 1.10
C LYS A 87 -21.08 -7.15 1.57
N ILE A 88 -20.38 -6.24 0.89
CA ILE A 88 -20.41 -4.81 1.19
C ILE A 88 -21.82 -4.24 1.03
N ASN A 89 -22.49 -4.53 -0.09
CA ASN A 89 -23.84 -4.05 -0.36
C ASN A 89 -24.86 -4.62 0.64
N ARG A 90 -24.72 -5.90 1.03
CA ARG A 90 -25.54 -6.50 2.07
C ARG A 90 -25.45 -5.71 3.38
N TRP A 91 -24.24 -5.39 3.84
CA TRP A 91 -24.06 -4.67 5.11
C TRP A 91 -24.37 -3.17 5.02
N LYS A 92 -24.27 -2.55 3.84
CA LYS A 92 -24.72 -1.15 3.63
C LYS A 92 -26.23 -0.97 3.79
N ASN A 93 -27.00 -2.01 3.47
CA ASN A 93 -28.47 -1.95 3.44
C ASN A 93 -29.12 -2.51 4.72
N ILE A 94 -28.32 -2.90 5.72
CA ILE A 94 -28.82 -3.37 7.01
C ILE A 94 -28.77 -2.19 7.99
N GLU A 95 -29.92 -1.79 8.53
CA GLU A 95 -30.04 -0.73 9.55
C GLU A 95 -29.49 -1.14 10.93
N LYS A 96 -29.19 -2.42 11.13
CA LYS A 96 -28.51 -2.93 12.34
C LYS A 96 -27.01 -2.64 12.28
N GLU A 97 -26.39 -2.50 13.45
CA GLU A 97 -24.94 -2.35 13.57
C GLU A 97 -24.20 -3.41 12.75
N ALA A 98 -23.38 -2.95 11.80
CA ALA A 98 -22.53 -3.82 11.01
C ALA A 98 -21.52 -4.51 11.93
N PRO A 99 -21.15 -5.78 11.65
CA PRO A 99 -20.15 -6.46 12.45
C PRO A 99 -18.81 -5.69 12.40
N PRO A 100 -18.01 -5.74 13.47
CA PRO A 100 -16.73 -5.04 13.49
C PRO A 100 -15.80 -5.56 12.39
N ASN A 101 -15.08 -4.64 11.74
CA ASN A 101 -14.04 -5.00 10.78
C ASN A 101 -12.79 -5.44 11.54
N VAL A 102 -12.27 -6.63 11.23
CA VAL A 102 -11.01 -7.13 11.80
C VAL A 102 -9.91 -6.96 10.74
N PHE A 103 -8.86 -6.22 11.08
CA PHE A 103 -7.66 -6.09 10.27
C PHE A 103 -6.50 -6.81 10.96
N ILE A 104 -6.00 -7.86 10.32
CA ILE A 104 -4.83 -8.60 10.81
C ILE A 104 -3.63 -8.17 9.97
N LEU A 105 -2.60 -7.64 10.62
CA LEU A 105 -1.34 -7.24 9.99
C LEU A 105 -0.21 -8.09 10.57
N GLY A 106 0.39 -8.95 9.75
CA GLY A 106 1.63 -9.63 10.07
C GLY A 106 2.82 -8.83 9.54
N ILE A 107 3.84 -8.60 10.37
CA ILE A 107 5.10 -8.00 9.96
C ILE A 107 6.19 -9.04 10.21
N ASP A 108 6.73 -9.61 9.14
CA ASP A 108 7.70 -10.68 9.24
C ASP A 108 9.03 -10.21 9.84
N SER A 109 9.66 -11.10 10.60
CA SER A 109 11.06 -11.00 11.06
C SER A 109 11.44 -9.75 11.87
N MET A 110 10.48 -9.07 12.47
CA MET A 110 10.74 -7.89 13.31
C MET A 110 10.59 -8.22 14.79
N SER A 111 11.67 -8.10 15.57
CA SER A 111 11.60 -8.22 17.02
C SER A 111 10.89 -7.01 17.63
N ASN A 112 10.28 -7.17 18.81
CA ASN A 112 9.66 -6.05 19.55
C ASN A 112 10.61 -4.87 19.76
N ALA A 113 11.90 -5.16 20.00
CA ALA A 113 12.92 -4.13 20.15
C ALA A 113 13.20 -3.39 18.83
N ASN A 114 13.25 -4.12 17.70
CA ASN A 114 13.44 -3.50 16.39
C ASN A 114 12.23 -2.64 16.00
N PHE A 115 11.02 -3.14 16.24
CA PHE A 115 9.77 -2.42 15.98
C PHE A 115 9.74 -1.05 16.66
N GLY A 116 10.10 -0.99 17.94
CA GLY A 116 10.13 0.27 18.69
C GLY A 116 11.17 1.27 18.17
N ARG A 117 12.25 0.81 17.54
CA ARG A 117 13.32 1.66 16.98
C ARG A 117 13.01 2.14 15.57
N THR A 118 12.53 1.24 14.71
CA THR A 118 12.33 1.53 13.28
C THR A 118 10.95 2.13 12.98
N MET A 119 9.95 1.85 13.82
CA MET A 119 8.57 2.33 13.63
C MET A 119 8.01 3.05 14.87
N PRO A 120 8.70 4.08 15.40
CA PRO A 120 8.33 4.71 16.67
C PRO A 120 6.93 5.35 16.65
N LYS A 121 6.55 5.96 15.52
CA LYS A 121 5.21 6.55 15.35
C LYS A 121 4.12 5.49 15.36
N THR A 122 4.34 4.36 14.69
CA THR A 122 3.39 3.23 14.67
C THR A 122 3.21 2.66 16.06
N LYS A 123 4.30 2.48 16.81
CA LYS A 123 4.23 2.03 18.21
C LYS A 123 3.41 2.99 19.08
N GLN A 124 3.63 4.30 18.94
CA GLN A 124 2.86 5.28 19.69
C GLN A 124 1.37 5.21 19.36
N VAL A 125 1.01 5.15 18.07
CA VAL A 125 -0.38 5.01 17.63
C VAL A 125 -1.03 3.75 18.20
N LEU A 126 -0.35 2.61 18.18
CA LEU A 126 -0.88 1.37 18.76
C LEU A 126 -1.12 1.49 20.27
N LYS A 127 -0.20 2.15 20.98
CA LYS A 127 -0.36 2.43 22.42
C LYS A 127 -1.55 3.34 22.70
N ASP A 128 -1.71 4.40 21.91
CA ASP A 128 -2.81 5.37 22.06
C ASP A 128 -4.18 4.71 21.77
N LEU A 129 -4.21 3.71 20.88
CA LEU A 129 -5.39 2.91 20.58
C LEU A 129 -5.70 1.84 21.64
N GLY A 130 -4.88 1.72 22.69
CA GLY A 130 -5.04 0.67 23.70
C GLY A 130 -4.78 -0.73 23.16
N ALA A 131 -4.02 -0.85 22.07
CA ALA A 131 -3.67 -2.14 21.50
C ALA A 131 -2.77 -2.92 22.48
N LEU A 132 -3.18 -4.13 22.81
CA LEU A 132 -2.42 -5.03 23.68
C LEU A 132 -1.19 -5.56 22.92
N GLU A 133 0.01 -5.07 23.26
CA GLU A 133 1.26 -5.72 22.84
C GLU A 133 1.35 -7.08 23.55
N ILE A 134 1.27 -8.19 22.80
CA ILE A 134 1.54 -9.52 23.34
C ILE A 134 3.06 -9.63 23.57
N PRO A 135 3.54 -9.83 24.81
CA PRO A 135 4.97 -10.02 25.06
C PRO A 135 5.46 -11.24 24.26
N SER A 136 6.45 -11.06 23.40
CA SER A 136 7.05 -12.19 22.67
C SER A 136 7.68 -13.16 23.67
N TYR A 137 7.20 -14.40 23.68
CA TYR A 137 7.80 -15.49 24.44
C TYR A 137 8.97 -16.05 23.62
N THR A 138 10.19 -15.65 23.93
CA THR A 138 11.37 -16.39 23.46
C THR A 138 11.45 -17.70 24.23
N LYS A 139 11.19 -18.83 23.55
CA LYS A 139 11.62 -20.14 24.08
C LYS A 139 13.15 -20.12 24.09
N GLY A 140 13.74 -20.11 25.29
CA GLY A 140 15.15 -20.39 25.51
C GLY A 140 15.46 -21.87 25.34
#